data_AF-A0A8T2M2H2-F1
#
_entry.id   AF-A0A8T2M2H2-F1
#
_cell.length_a   1.000
_cell.length_b   1.000
_cell.length_c   1.000
_cell.angle_alpha   90.00
_cell.angle_beta   90.00
_cell.angle_gamma   90.00
#
_symmetry.space_group_name_H-M   'P 1'
#
loop_
_entity.id
_entity.type
_entity.pdbx_description
1 polymer ?
#
loop_
_entity_poly.entity_id
_entity_poly.type
_entity_poly.pdbx_seq_one_letter_code
_entity_poly.pdbx_strand_id
1 'polypeptide(L)'
;MLQRWDTTFKTRIIEEAVGLTLTSPVRSLLLSARNEKDTEDQFNWDSDMATLLLLTHLLPPPPGGKRAVKISAADAADRLVVHHKSCNSIEEHL
;
A
#
# COMPACT_ATOMS: atom_id res chain seq x y z
N MET A 1 9.06 10.80 -5.09
CA MET A 1 9.79 9.52 -5.33
C MET A 1 9.49 8.93 -6.71
N LEU A 2 8.23 8.90 -7.15
CA LEU A 2 7.86 8.57 -8.55
C LEU A 2 8.37 9.57 -9.59
N GLN A 3 8.57 10.83 -9.23
CA GLN A 3 9.20 11.83 -10.11
C GLN A 3 10.59 11.44 -10.63
N ARG A 4 11.26 10.46 -10.00
CA ARG A 4 12.55 9.92 -10.45
C ARG A 4 12.41 8.63 -11.26
N TRP A 5 11.21 8.07 -11.35
CA TRP A 5 10.94 6.91 -12.18
C TRP A 5 10.77 7.36 -13.61
N ASP A 6 11.33 6.58 -14.53
CA ASP A 6 11.11 6.78 -15.94
C ASP A 6 9.59 6.73 -16.22
N THR A 7 9.09 7.62 -17.07
CA THR A 7 7.65 7.67 -17.42
C THR A 7 7.17 6.35 -17.99
N THR A 8 8.07 5.57 -18.61
CA THR A 8 7.80 4.21 -19.08
C THR A 8 7.42 3.23 -17.97
N PHE A 9 7.93 3.40 -16.75
CA PHE A 9 7.64 2.50 -15.64
C PHE A 9 6.17 2.59 -15.20
N LYS A 10 5.66 3.82 -15.11
CA LYS A 10 4.25 4.07 -14.79
C LYS A 10 3.32 3.47 -15.85
N THR A 11 3.65 3.66 -17.13
CA THR A 11 2.89 3.06 -18.24
C THR A 11 2.84 1.54 -18.14
N ARG A 12 3.98 0.88 -17.88
CA ARG A 12 4.04 -0.59 -17.74
C ARG A 12 3.20 -1.11 -16.58
N ILE A 13 3.20 -0.41 -15.44
CA ILE A 13 2.34 -0.78 -14.30
C ILE A 13 0.87 -0.71 -14.72
N ILE A 14 0.47 0.37 -15.41
CA ILE A 14 -0.93 0.54 -15.83
C ILE A 14 -1.32 -0.55 -16.83
N GLU A 15 -0.45 -0.88 -17.79
CA GLU A 15 -0.68 -1.96 -18.77
C GLU A 15 -0.86 -3.32 -18.08
N GLU A 16 0.04 -3.67 -17.16
CA GLU A 16 -0.05 -4.93 -16.42
C GLU A 16 -1.28 -4.96 -15.49
N ALA A 17 -1.60 -3.82 -14.87
CA ALA A 17 -2.74 -3.69 -13.96
C ALA A 17 -4.11 -3.86 -14.64
N VAL A 18 -4.21 -3.68 -15.96
CA VAL A 18 -5.42 -4.02 -16.73
C VAL A 18 -5.73 -5.52 -16.65
N GLY A 19 -4.71 -6.36 -16.48
CA GLY A 19 -4.86 -7.81 -16.30
C GLY A 19 -5.34 -8.24 -14.90
N LEU A 20 -5.39 -7.32 -13.93
CA LEU A 20 -5.89 -7.62 -12.58
C LEU A 20 -7.39 -7.92 -12.59
N THR A 21 -7.85 -8.66 -11.57
CA THR A 21 -9.28 -8.83 -11.34
C THR A 21 -9.93 -7.45 -11.11
N LEU A 22 -10.83 -7.06 -12.03
CA LEU A 22 -11.40 -5.72 -12.10
C LEU A 22 -12.49 -5.49 -11.04
N THR A 23 -12.05 -5.40 -9.79
CA THR A 23 -12.89 -4.97 -8.65
C THR A 23 -13.14 -3.46 -8.71
N SER A 24 -14.19 -2.99 -8.04
CA SER A 24 -14.52 -1.55 -7.98
C SER A 24 -13.31 -0.68 -7.54
N PRO A 25 -12.55 -1.05 -6.49
CA PRO A 25 -11.34 -0.31 -6.11
C PRO A 25 -10.24 -0.30 -7.19
N VAL A 26 -9.99 -1.44 -7.84
CA VAL A 26 -8.97 -1.54 -8.90
C VAL A 26 -9.35 -0.68 -10.11
N ARG A 27 -10.64 -0.63 -10.47
CA ARG A 27 -11.14 0.23 -11.55
C ARG A 27 -10.91 1.72 -11.23
N SER A 28 -11.27 2.15 -10.03
CA SER A 28 -11.07 3.54 -9.59
C SER A 28 -9.58 3.94 -9.56
N LEU A 29 -8.71 3.01 -9.15
CA LEU A 29 -7.25 3.20 -9.20
C LEU A 29 -6.71 3.26 -10.63
N LEU A 30 -7.21 2.45 -11.56
CA LEU A 30 -6.82 2.50 -12.98
C LEU A 30 -7.19 3.85 -13.62
N LEU A 31 -8.39 4.35 -13.35
CA LEU A 31 -8.85 5.66 -13.83
C LEU A 31 -7.97 6.78 -13.24
N SER A 32 -7.77 6.77 -11.93
CA SER A 32 -6.90 7.74 -11.23
C SER A 32 -5.46 7.69 -11.74
N ALA A 33 -4.88 6.49 -11.96
CA ALA A 33 -3.53 6.33 -12.51
C ALA A 33 -3.40 6.90 -13.93
N ARG A 34 -4.48 6.83 -14.73
CA ARG A 34 -4.56 7.43 -16.08
C ARG A 34 -4.90 8.92 -16.08
N ASN A 35 -5.16 9.53 -14.92
CA ASN A 35 -5.77 10.86 -14.79
C ASN A 35 -7.13 10.97 -15.52
N GLU A 36 -7.83 9.84 -15.67
CA GLU A 36 -9.20 9.80 -16.15
C GLU A 36 -10.12 10.03 -14.96
N LYS A 37 -10.97 11.06 -15.03
CA LYS A 37 -11.96 11.32 -14.00
C LYS A 37 -13.23 10.56 -14.35
N ASP A 38 -13.64 9.62 -13.52
CA ASP A 38 -15.03 9.19 -13.54
C ASP A 38 -15.86 10.30 -12.91
N THR A 39 -16.95 10.68 -13.57
CA THR A 39 -17.79 11.83 -13.18
C THR A 39 -18.45 11.67 -11.80
N GLU A 40 -18.31 10.50 -11.17
CA GLU A 40 -19.08 10.06 -10.01
C GLU A 40 -18.23 9.63 -8.79
N ASP A 41 -16.89 9.55 -8.89
CA ASP A 41 -16.09 8.92 -7.83
C ASP A 41 -15.49 9.91 -6.81
N GLN A 42 -15.80 9.65 -5.53
CA GLN A 42 -15.43 10.44 -4.35
C GLN A 42 -13.95 10.26 -3.94
N PHE A 43 -13.26 9.27 -4.51
CA PHE A 43 -11.85 8.95 -4.26
C PHE A 43 -10.98 9.36 -5.45
N ASN A 44 -10.66 10.65 -5.52
CA ASN A 44 -9.70 11.17 -6.49
C ASN A 44 -8.27 10.92 -5.96
N TRP A 45 -7.78 9.68 -6.09
CA TRP A 45 -6.40 9.36 -5.76
C TRP A 45 -5.46 10.12 -6.70
N ASP A 46 -4.38 10.64 -6.14
CA ASP A 46 -3.29 11.18 -6.95
C ASP A 46 -2.77 10.08 -7.89
N SER A 47 -2.53 10.42 -9.16
CA SER A 47 -2.17 9.45 -10.20
C SER A 47 -0.90 8.66 -9.87
N ASP A 48 0.05 9.31 -9.20
CA ASP A 48 1.28 8.70 -8.74
C ASP A 48 1.00 7.73 -7.57
N MET A 49 0.17 8.13 -6.60
CA MET A 49 -0.29 7.24 -5.53
C MET A 49 -1.10 6.03 -6.05
N ALA A 50 -2.01 6.26 -7.00
CA ALA A 50 -2.79 5.21 -7.62
C ALA A 50 -1.90 4.19 -8.34
N THR A 51 -0.86 4.67 -9.03
CA THR A 51 0.14 3.80 -9.67
C THR A 51 0.90 2.94 -8.65
N LEU A 52 1.26 3.48 -7.49
CA LEU A 52 1.92 2.68 -6.44
C LEU A 52 1.00 1.62 -5.86
N LEU A 53 -0.27 1.95 -5.64
CA LEU A 53 -1.27 0.99 -5.17
C LEU A 53 -1.46 -0.14 -6.19
N LEU A 54 -1.55 0.18 -7.48
CA LEU A 54 -1.58 -0.84 -8.55
C LEU A 54 -0.32 -1.71 -8.53
N LEU A 55 0.87 -1.12 -8.37
CA LEU A 55 2.11 -1.89 -8.24
C LEU A 55 2.05 -2.88 -7.07
N THR A 56 1.50 -2.49 -5.91
CA THR A 56 1.37 -3.44 -4.78
C THR A 56 0.48 -4.64 -5.09
N HIS A 57 -0.50 -4.50 -5.97
CA HIS A 57 -1.34 -5.61 -6.44
C HIS A 57 -0.63 -6.52 -7.45
N LEU A 58 0.38 -6.01 -8.16
CA LEU A 58 1.17 -6.74 -9.15
C LEU A 58 2.35 -7.50 -8.53
N LEU A 59 2.84 -7.07 -7.36
CA LEU A 59 3.94 -7.74 -6.69
C LEU A 59 3.53 -9.16 -6.28
N PRO A 60 4.40 -10.16 -6.50
CA PRO A 60 4.13 -11.49 -5.98
C PRO A 60 3.97 -11.41 -4.46
N PRO A 61 3.05 -12.21 -3.88
CA PRO A 61 2.92 -12.26 -2.44
C PRO A 61 4.29 -12.61 -1.83
N PRO A 62 4.72 -11.90 -0.77
CA PRO A 62 6.06 -12.08 -0.23
C PRO A 62 6.31 -13.56 0.13
N PRO A 63 7.45 -14.13 -0.28
CA PRO A 63 7.77 -15.53 0.03
C PRO A 63 7.90 -15.68 1.55
N GLY A 64 7.06 -16.53 2.13
CA GLY A 64 6.97 -16.70 3.59
C GLY A 64 6.06 -15.69 4.29
N GLY A 65 5.23 -14.95 3.56
CA GLY A 65 4.21 -14.06 4.08
C GLY A 65 3.18 -14.81 4.91
N LYS A 66 3.51 -15.07 6.18
CA LYS A 66 2.50 -15.34 7.21
C LYS A 66 1.54 -14.16 7.10
N ARG A 67 0.28 -14.39 6.70
CA ARG A 67 -0.80 -13.43 7.00
C ARG A 67 -0.55 -13.03 8.44
N ALA A 68 -0.30 -11.75 8.69
CA ALA A 68 -0.09 -11.27 10.05
C ALA A 68 -1.18 -11.91 10.88
N VAL A 69 -0.80 -12.76 11.84
CA VAL A 69 -1.78 -13.43 12.70
C VAL A 69 -2.67 -12.31 13.20
N LYS A 70 -3.98 -12.42 12.98
CA LYS A 70 -4.94 -11.42 13.47
C LYS A 70 -4.76 -11.38 14.97
N ILE A 71 -3.91 -10.48 15.45
CA ILE A 71 -3.69 -10.28 16.88
C ILE A 71 -4.97 -9.64 17.40
N SER A 72 -5.46 -10.14 18.53
CA SER A 72 -6.59 -9.49 19.20
C SER A 72 -6.17 -8.10 19.69
N ALA A 73 -7.14 -7.24 20.00
CA ALA A 73 -6.84 -5.96 20.63
C ALA A 73 -6.09 -6.14 21.97
N ALA A 74 -6.35 -7.24 22.69
CA ALA A 74 -5.63 -7.60 23.91
C ALA A 74 -4.16 -7.97 23.62
N ASP A 75 -3.90 -8.81 22.62
CA ASP A 75 -2.53 -9.16 22.21
C ASP A 75 -1.73 -7.95 21.73
N ALA A 76 -2.40 -6.99 21.08
CA ALA A 76 -1.80 -5.73 20.65
C ALA A 76 -1.42 -4.86 21.86
N ALA A 77 -2.30 -4.74 22.85
CA ALA A 77 -2.05 -3.98 24.07
C ALA A 77 -0.88 -4.56 24.88
N ASP A 78 -0.82 -5.88 25.06
CA ASP A 78 0.27 -6.53 25.78
C ASP A 78 1.62 -6.31 25.08
N ARG A 79 1.67 -6.40 23.76
CA ARG A 79 2.89 -6.11 22.99
C ARG A 79 3.34 -4.66 23.12
N LEU A 80 2.40 -3.71 23.14
CA LEU A 80 2.70 -2.30 23.38
C LEU A 80 3.26 -2.06 24.78
N VAL A 81 2.70 -2.72 25.81
CA VAL A 81 3.18 -2.63 27.20
C VAL A 81 4.59 -3.22 27.35
N VAL A 82 4.88 -4.32 26.65
CA VAL A 82 6.24 -4.90 26.60
C VAL A 82 7.23 -3.93 25.96
N HIS A 83 6.85 -3.30 24.84
CA HIS A 83 7.72 -2.30 24.20
C HIS A 83 7.95 -1.05 25.06
N HIS A 84 6.92 -0.56 25.77
CA HIS A 84 7.07 0.57 26.69
C HIS A 84 8.07 0.27 27.82
N LYS A 85 8.05 -0.95 28.37
CA LYS A 85 9.04 -1.37 29.39
C LYS A 85 10.45 -1.47 28.83
N SER A 86 10.61 -1.94 27.59
CA SER A 86 11.93 -2.04 26.93
C SER A 86 12.49 -0.68 26.48
N CYS A 87 11.64 0.28 26.09
CA CYS A 87 12.08 1.62 25.70
C CYS A 87 12.59 2.46 26.88
N ASN A 88 12.11 2.20 28.10
CA ASN A 88 12.65 2.83 29.31
C ASN A 88 14.08 2.38 29.65
N SER A 89 14.60 1.32 29.01
CA SER A 89 15.98 0.85 29.20
C SER A 89 17.00 1.59 28.33
N ILE A 90 16.56 2.29 27.27
CA ILE A 90 17.47 3.03 26.35
C ILE A 90 17.88 4.40 26.92
N GLU A 91 17.14 4.93 27.90
CA GLU A 91 17.40 6.24 28.49
C GLU A 91 18.43 6.19 29.63
N GLU A 92 18.91 4.99 30.00
CA GLU A 92 19.90 4.83 31.09
C GLU A 92 21.37 4.92 30.60
N HIS A 93 21.62 5.30 29.34
CA HIS A 93 22.97 5.47 28.77
C HIS A 93 23.15 6.77 27.95
N LEU A 94 22.41 7.84 28.27
CA LEU A 94 22.76 9.20 27.84
C LEU A 94 23.27 10.03 29.01
#